data_AF-A0AAE7B612-F1
#
_entry.id   AF-A0AAE7B612-F1
#
_cell.length_a   1.000
_cell.length_b   1.000
_cell.length_c   1.000
_cell.angle_alpha   90.00
_cell.angle_beta   90.00
_cell.angle_gamma   90.00
#
_symmetry.space_group_name_H-M   'P 1'
#
loop_
_entity.id
_entity.type
_entity.pdbx_description
1 polymer ?
#
loop_
_entity_poly.entity_id
_entity_poly.type
_entity_poly.pdbx_seq_one_letter_code
_entity_poly.pdbx_strand_id
1 'polypeptide(L)'
;MFTKESLYINAVKYDTQLKLDYKKLSNEEIINTTNSVFLVDSDLLPLNIAEKLNASQTEIDNSYISTLLINDTTRLVPKALSSKLKDCEIAKFNNEYDIAVLKTTLFETKNYFIKTGIDYIYSAFHLINLHIDKNISRSEFIVFLFNSKAFIVILDAAGVIVHNTILDLPTFESVKKTHFYEDDIDGQKLFDEIYYLELNEIIHNTLNNFYEKKNNTFVEKVTLLYVSKQLNQEQIEQLCEDLLLKVDYHPINIDEEIFELSRDKHLKKSFIKPRKKKKKRNYTNFYIFLFVVLIAFISYEVYLRVDFNALFNTKETISQKVEETQNTNESSNLPDHINLNDKIEQKVRSVFESITDDVVVNEFKFDKNILEIKGIFLKEDTFASSLKPNLDKLYKDIVYSTVSKDKSVKLDGVVLAKESIDLDKTFKTFTKEYLTDEFMPLDRVTEQLKILLPLDSIIKYNTTSSNTNITRFIYTVNILVKEPNEFFDMLDVLNNELYSIYISYPLSMLKTDAGIEIEFILVFNQKNEVK
;
A
#
# COMPACT_ATOMS: atom_id res chain seq x y z
N MET A 1 -19.48 7.50 3.12
CA MET A 1 -18.11 6.92 3.15
C MET A 1 -17.24 7.95 3.86
N PHE A 2 -16.75 7.70 5.07
CA PHE A 2 -15.91 8.69 5.76
C PHE A 2 -14.51 8.66 5.14
N THR A 3 -14.06 9.80 4.61
CA THR A 3 -12.68 9.99 4.14
C THR A 3 -11.72 9.64 5.27
N LYS A 4 -10.80 8.70 5.01
CA LYS A 4 -9.81 8.31 6.01
C LYS A 4 -8.67 9.31 5.94
N GLU A 5 -8.79 10.38 6.72
CA GLU A 5 -7.72 11.35 6.86
C GLU A 5 -6.60 10.80 7.76
N SER A 6 -5.36 11.08 7.39
CA SER A 6 -4.17 10.85 8.19
C SER A 6 -3.19 12.01 8.05
N LEU A 7 -2.42 12.26 9.10
CA LEU A 7 -1.44 13.33 9.12
C LEU A 7 -0.09 12.72 9.47
N TYR A 8 0.93 13.00 8.66
CA TYR A 8 2.30 12.63 8.95
C TYR A 8 3.08 13.90 9.25
N ILE A 9 3.77 13.93 10.38
CA ILE A 9 4.56 15.08 10.83
C ILE A 9 5.99 14.61 11.03
N ASN A 10 6.89 15.07 10.17
CA ASN A 10 8.32 14.84 10.34
C ASN A 10 8.90 15.99 11.16
N ALA A 11 9.45 15.67 12.33
CA ALA A 11 10.02 16.62 13.28
C ALA A 11 11.52 16.39 13.37
N VAL A 12 12.31 17.00 12.48
CA VAL A 12 13.76 16.81 12.40
C VAL A 12 14.48 17.92 13.16
N LYS A 13 15.19 17.54 14.23
CA LYS A 13 16.05 18.46 14.99
C LYS A 13 17.43 18.52 14.35
N TYR A 14 17.82 19.73 13.96
CA TYR A 14 19.19 20.15 13.65
C TYR A 14 19.77 20.84 14.89
N ASP A 15 21.05 21.21 14.84
CA ASP A 15 21.79 21.78 15.97
C ASP A 15 21.00 22.87 16.73
N THR A 16 20.59 23.94 16.04
CA THR A 16 19.83 25.08 16.61
C THR A 16 18.41 25.22 16.07
N GLN A 17 17.92 24.23 15.31
CA GLN A 17 16.65 24.34 14.60
C GLN A 17 15.83 23.06 14.67
N LEU A 18 14.50 23.19 14.76
CA LEU A 18 13.55 22.10 14.62
C LEU A 18 12.68 22.39 13.41
N LYS A 19 12.81 21.54 12.39
CA LYS A 19 11.95 21.58 11.21
C LYS A 19 10.78 20.62 11.41
N LEU A 20 9.57 21.13 11.22
CA LEU A 20 8.33 20.37 11.20
C LEU A 20 7.76 20.37 9.78
N ASP A 21 7.72 19.22 9.13
CA ASP A 21 7.06 19.01 7.84
C ASP A 21 5.77 18.22 8.04
N TYR A 22 4.65 18.75 7.55
CA TYR A 22 3.32 18.19 7.72
C TYR A 22 2.78 17.75 6.36
N LYS A 23 2.42 16.47 6.25
CA LYS A 23 1.77 15.89 5.08
C LYS A 23 0.40 15.34 5.48
N LYS A 24 -0.66 16.01 5.03
CA LYS A 24 -2.04 15.56 5.21
C LYS A 24 -2.43 14.68 4.04
N LEU A 25 -2.90 13.47 4.35
CA LEU A 25 -3.37 12.49 3.39
C LEU A 25 -4.87 12.25 3.56
N SER A 26 -5.57 12.08 2.45
CA SER A 26 -6.95 11.59 2.39
C SER A 26 -6.98 10.38 1.46
N ASN A 27 -7.44 9.24 1.96
CA ASN A 27 -7.49 7.99 1.19
C ASN A 27 -6.13 7.62 0.53
N GLU A 28 -5.03 7.84 1.26
CA GLU A 28 -3.64 7.60 0.84
C GLU A 28 -3.06 8.58 -0.22
N GLU A 29 -3.84 9.58 -0.65
CA GLU A 29 -3.37 10.68 -1.50
C GLU A 29 -2.99 11.92 -0.67
N ILE A 30 -1.91 12.59 -1.05
CA ILE A 30 -1.44 13.82 -0.38
C ILE A 30 -2.33 14.99 -0.83
N ILE A 31 -3.05 15.58 0.12
CA ILE A 31 -3.95 16.72 -0.14
C ILE A 31 -3.36 18.06 0.30
N ASN A 32 -2.42 18.05 1.24
CA ASN A 32 -1.76 19.28 1.70
C ASN A 32 -0.38 18.96 2.27
N THR A 33 0.60 19.80 1.95
CA THR A 33 1.95 19.77 2.50
C THR A 33 2.29 21.15 3.04
N THR A 34 2.66 21.24 4.30
CA THR A 34 3.08 22.51 4.94
C THR A 34 4.32 22.27 5.78
N ASN A 35 5.21 23.26 5.87
CA ASN A 35 6.39 23.17 6.71
C ASN A 35 6.49 24.37 7.66
N SER A 36 7.25 24.20 8.73
CA SER A 36 7.62 25.28 9.65
C SER A 36 8.96 24.98 10.27
N VAL A 37 9.78 26.03 10.46
CA VAL A 37 11.10 25.94 11.09
C VAL A 37 11.07 26.78 12.36
N PHE A 38 11.60 26.22 13.45
CA PHE A 38 11.70 26.88 14.74
C PHE A 38 13.16 26.92 15.17
N LEU A 39 13.60 28.04 15.72
CA LEU A 39 14.89 28.10 16.42
C LEU A 39 14.72 27.48 17.81
N VAL A 40 15.60 26.54 18.17
CA VAL A 40 15.54 25.81 19.44
C VAL A 40 16.94 25.54 19.97
N ASP A 41 17.19 25.99 21.20
CA ASP A 41 18.48 25.80 21.89
C ASP A 41 18.35 24.91 23.13
N SER A 42 17.15 24.38 23.41
CA SER A 42 16.86 23.59 24.61
C SER A 42 16.87 22.09 24.37
N ASP A 43 17.31 21.33 25.37
CA ASP A 43 17.25 19.85 25.40
C ASP A 43 15.83 19.28 25.54
N LEU A 44 14.84 20.16 25.70
CA LEU A 44 13.43 19.81 25.78
C LEU A 44 12.66 20.53 24.69
N LEU A 45 11.62 19.88 24.16
CA LEU A 45 10.71 20.51 23.20
C LEU A 45 10.00 21.73 23.87
N PRO A 46 10.13 22.93 23.28
CA PRO A 46 9.44 24.13 23.74
C PRO A 46 7.93 23.96 23.79
N LEU A 47 7.29 24.61 24.77
CA LEU A 47 5.86 24.45 25.04
C LEU A 47 4.98 24.87 23.86
N ASN A 48 5.28 26.02 23.25
CA ASN A 48 4.56 26.54 22.09
C ASN A 48 4.58 25.57 20.89
N ILE A 49 5.71 24.91 20.65
CA ILE A 49 5.84 23.90 19.58
C ILE A 49 5.05 22.65 19.96
N ALA A 50 5.14 22.21 21.21
CA ALA A 50 4.40 21.06 21.70
C ALA A 50 2.88 21.28 21.61
N GLU A 51 2.39 22.48 21.94
CA GLU A 51 1.00 22.87 21.80
C GLU A 51 0.53 22.84 20.34
N LYS A 52 1.33 23.37 19.40
CA LYS A 52 1.04 23.30 17.96
C LYS A 52 0.93 21.86 17.45
N LEU A 53 1.87 20.99 17.84
CA LEU A 53 1.86 19.57 17.49
C LEU A 53 0.67 18.83 18.11
N ASN A 54 0.33 19.12 19.36
CA ASN A 54 -0.81 18.52 20.03
C ASN A 54 -2.14 18.99 19.44
N ALA A 55 -2.27 20.27 19.07
CA ALA A 55 -3.44 20.80 18.36
C ALA A 55 -3.65 20.08 17.02
N SER A 56 -2.58 19.90 16.24
CA SER A 56 -2.63 19.16 14.97
C SER A 56 -3.05 17.69 15.17
N GLN A 57 -2.55 17.05 16.23
CA GLN A 57 -2.94 15.68 16.59
C GLN A 57 -4.40 15.57 17.07
N THR A 58 -4.97 16.62 17.65
CA THR A 58 -6.40 16.63 18.04
C THR A 58 -7.33 16.87 16.86
N GLU A 59 -6.87 17.57 15.82
CA GLU A 59 -7.65 17.79 14.60
C GLU A 59 -7.81 16.48 13.79
N ILE A 60 -6.73 15.72 13.65
CA ILE A 60 -6.69 14.47 12.87
C ILE A 60 -6.28 13.30 13.77
N ASP A 61 -7.23 12.40 14.07
CA ASP A 61 -7.00 11.27 14.99
C ASP A 61 -5.86 10.33 14.55
N ASN A 62 -5.67 10.16 13.24
CA ASN A 62 -4.60 9.35 12.64
C ASN A 62 -3.36 10.20 12.34
N SER A 63 -2.84 10.90 13.34
CA SER A 63 -1.61 11.67 13.23
C SER A 63 -0.39 10.86 13.65
N TYR A 64 0.69 10.86 12.87
CA TYR A 64 1.95 10.17 13.14
C TYR A 64 3.10 11.17 13.20
N ILE A 65 3.93 11.10 14.24
CA ILE A 65 5.12 11.94 14.39
C ILE A 65 6.37 11.09 14.20
N SER A 66 7.23 11.49 13.28
CA SER A 66 8.49 10.82 12.94
C SER A 66 9.68 11.75 13.19
N THR A 67 10.84 11.20 13.58
CA THR A 67 12.08 11.97 13.73
C THR A 67 13.30 11.14 13.37
N LEU A 68 14.46 11.80 13.28
CA LEU A 68 15.77 11.17 13.34
C LEU A 68 16.33 11.25 14.75
N LEU A 69 17.21 10.31 15.11
CA LEU A 69 17.98 10.40 16.34
C LEU A 69 18.67 11.77 16.45
N ILE A 70 18.46 12.46 17.57
CA ILE A 70 19.03 13.79 17.81
C ILE A 70 20.56 13.71 17.85
N ASN A 71 21.06 12.72 18.58
CA ASN A 71 22.47 12.37 18.64
C ASN A 71 22.60 11.00 17.98
N ASP A 72 23.25 10.89 16.82
CA ASP A 72 23.34 9.59 16.16
C ASP A 72 24.60 8.84 16.64
N THR A 73 24.41 7.93 17.61
CA THR A 73 25.46 7.00 18.11
C THR A 73 25.35 5.63 17.46
N THR A 74 24.62 5.53 16.34
CA THR A 74 24.31 4.23 15.76
C THR A 74 25.51 3.52 15.18
N ARG A 75 25.43 2.19 15.13
CA ARG A 75 26.40 1.34 14.44
C ARG A 75 25.65 0.23 13.70
N LEU A 76 26.15 -0.16 12.54
CA LEU A 76 25.68 -1.38 11.88
C LEU A 76 26.34 -2.58 12.55
N VAL A 77 25.52 -3.55 12.93
CA VAL A 77 25.96 -4.75 13.64
C VAL A 77 25.44 -5.97 12.88
N PRO A 78 26.28 -6.99 12.60
CA PRO A 78 25.81 -8.22 11.99
C PRO A 78 24.69 -8.85 12.84
N LYS A 79 23.63 -9.35 12.22
CA LYS A 79 22.47 -9.93 12.92
C LYS A 79 22.83 -11.01 13.92
N ALA A 80 23.88 -11.79 13.63
CA ALA A 80 24.40 -12.82 14.53
C ALA A 80 24.90 -12.27 15.88
N LEU A 81 25.28 -10.99 15.93
CA LEU A 81 25.78 -10.31 17.13
C LEU A 81 24.74 -9.39 17.77
N SER A 82 23.71 -8.97 17.03
CA SER A 82 22.67 -8.05 17.53
C SER A 82 22.00 -8.52 18.83
N SER A 83 21.69 -9.81 18.94
CA SER A 83 21.03 -10.39 20.13
C SER A 83 21.90 -10.37 21.40
N LYS A 84 23.21 -10.15 21.27
CA LYS A 84 24.17 -10.13 22.38
C LYS A 84 24.33 -8.75 23.01
N LEU A 85 23.88 -7.68 22.32
CA LEU A 85 24.01 -6.30 22.79
C LEU A 85 22.87 -5.95 23.76
N LYS A 86 23.18 -5.89 25.06
CA LYS A 86 22.18 -5.64 26.11
C LYS A 86 21.89 -4.15 26.35
N ASP A 87 22.87 -3.28 26.11
CA ASP A 87 22.78 -1.84 26.38
C ASP A 87 22.29 -1.02 25.18
N CYS A 88 22.07 -1.70 24.05
CA CYS A 88 21.58 -1.11 22.82
C CYS A 88 20.10 -1.46 22.61
N GLU A 89 19.41 -0.59 21.87
CA GLU A 89 18.20 -0.95 21.15
C GLU A 89 18.54 -1.28 19.70
N ILE A 90 17.82 -2.25 19.13
CA ILE A 90 18.13 -2.81 17.82
C ILE A 90 16.95 -2.56 16.88
N ALA A 91 17.23 -1.88 15.76
CA ALA A 91 16.33 -1.70 14.63
C ALA A 91 16.76 -2.58 13.45
N LYS A 92 15.80 -3.08 12.69
CA LYS A 92 16.09 -3.84 11.47
C LYS A 92 16.64 -2.92 10.40
N PHE A 93 17.77 -3.31 9.79
CA PHE A 93 18.37 -2.57 8.69
C PHE A 93 18.14 -3.29 7.36
N ASN A 94 18.83 -4.39 7.10
CA ASN A 94 18.68 -5.22 5.90
C ASN A 94 18.73 -6.71 6.27
N ASN A 95 19.04 -7.60 5.32
CA ASN A 95 19.10 -9.03 5.60
C ASN A 95 20.29 -9.45 6.47
N GLU A 96 21.39 -8.71 6.45
CA GLU A 96 22.67 -9.09 7.05
C GLU A 96 23.01 -8.32 8.33
N TYR A 97 22.66 -7.04 8.36
CA TYR A 97 22.93 -6.13 9.45
C TYR A 97 21.63 -5.66 10.11
N ASP A 98 21.75 -5.31 11.38
CA ASP A 98 20.81 -4.46 12.11
C ASP A 98 21.51 -3.13 12.48
N ILE A 99 20.73 -2.12 12.84
CA ILE A 99 21.26 -0.91 13.46
C ILE A 99 21.11 -1.02 14.97
N ALA A 100 22.23 -0.88 15.68
CA ALA A 100 22.25 -0.74 17.13
C ALA A 100 22.38 0.73 17.52
N VAL A 101 21.56 1.19 18.47
CA VAL A 101 21.66 2.51 19.10
C VAL A 101 21.78 2.34 20.61
N LEU A 102 22.55 3.18 21.30
CA LEU A 102 22.58 3.16 22.77
C LEU A 102 21.20 3.51 23.34
N LYS A 103 20.79 2.78 24.40
CA LYS A 103 19.50 3.04 25.07
C LYS A 103 19.40 4.46 25.63
N THR A 104 20.53 5.05 26.06
CA THR A 104 20.61 6.43 26.55
C THR A 104 20.29 7.43 25.44
N THR A 105 20.91 7.29 24.27
CA THR A 105 20.67 8.12 23.09
C THR A 105 19.22 8.03 22.60
N LEU A 106 18.66 6.83 22.57
CA LEU A 106 17.24 6.64 22.22
C LEU A 106 16.32 7.28 23.27
N PHE A 107 16.70 7.20 24.56
CA PHE A 107 15.97 7.83 25.64
C PHE A 107 15.98 9.35 25.54
N GLU A 108 17.12 9.98 25.23
CA GLU A 108 17.22 11.43 25.00
C GLU A 108 16.23 11.88 23.91
N THR A 109 16.24 11.18 22.77
CA THR A 109 15.32 11.49 21.66
C THR A 109 13.85 11.31 22.06
N LYS A 110 13.51 10.25 22.80
CA LYS A 110 12.16 10.04 23.33
C LYS A 110 11.76 11.13 24.33
N ASN A 111 12.68 11.52 25.20
CA ASN A 111 12.45 12.49 26.26
C ASN A 111 12.24 13.90 25.69
N TYR A 112 12.96 14.25 24.62
CA TYR A 112 12.73 15.51 23.90
C TYR A 112 11.26 15.67 23.48
N PHE A 113 10.66 14.61 22.92
CA PHE A 113 9.27 14.58 22.47
C PHE A 113 8.25 14.12 23.53
N ILE A 114 8.60 14.10 24.82
CA ILE A 114 7.71 13.53 25.87
C ILE A 114 6.34 14.24 25.95
N LYS A 115 6.30 15.56 25.70
CA LYS A 115 5.08 16.39 25.76
C LYS A 115 4.09 16.14 24.63
N THR A 116 4.57 15.65 23.49
CA THR A 116 3.74 15.36 22.30
C THR A 116 3.57 13.87 22.07
N GLY A 117 4.51 13.08 22.55
CA GLY A 117 4.77 11.71 22.12
C GLY A 117 5.39 11.66 20.72
N ILE A 118 5.95 10.51 20.39
CA ILE A 118 6.56 10.23 19.09
C ILE A 118 6.19 8.81 18.64
N ASP A 119 6.06 8.61 17.33
CA ASP A 119 5.59 7.35 16.74
C ASP A 119 6.70 6.58 16.03
N TYR A 120 7.62 7.29 15.37
CA TYR A 120 8.75 6.69 14.67
C TYR A 120 10.05 7.43 14.97
N ILE A 121 11.13 6.67 15.19
CA ILE A 121 12.49 7.19 15.33
C ILE A 121 13.37 6.40 14.37
N TYR A 122 14.03 7.10 13.46
CA TYR A 122 14.96 6.54 12.48
C TYR A 122 16.38 7.06 12.74
N SER A 123 17.35 6.47 12.06
CA SER A 123 18.75 6.91 12.05
C SER A 123 19.15 7.32 10.64
N ALA A 124 20.30 7.97 10.50
CA ALA A 124 20.87 8.31 9.20
C ALA A 124 21.08 7.07 8.31
N PHE A 125 21.48 5.93 8.90
CA PHE A 125 21.60 4.66 8.17
C PHE A 125 20.27 4.19 7.56
N HIS A 126 19.11 4.46 8.19
CA HIS A 126 17.83 4.12 7.58
C HIS A 126 17.60 4.86 6.26
N LEU A 127 18.05 6.11 6.16
CA LEU A 127 17.95 6.91 4.95
C LEU A 127 18.93 6.41 3.88
N ILE A 128 20.16 6.07 4.26
CA ILE A 128 21.13 5.44 3.36
C ILE A 128 20.57 4.13 2.80
N ASN A 129 19.96 3.29 3.65
CA ASN A 129 19.37 2.04 3.21
C ASN A 129 18.21 2.26 2.23
N LEU A 130 17.36 3.26 2.49
CA LEU A 130 16.28 3.60 1.56
C LEU A 130 16.83 4.11 0.22
N HIS A 131 17.93 4.86 0.23
CA HIS A 131 18.63 5.26 -0.98
C HIS A 131 19.19 4.05 -1.77
N ILE A 132 19.80 3.08 -1.08
CA ILE A 132 20.30 1.82 -1.68
C ILE A 132 19.14 0.94 -2.17
N ASP A 133 18.00 0.93 -1.48
CA ASP A 133 16.82 0.16 -1.91
C ASP A 133 16.20 0.78 -3.18
N LYS A 134 16.25 2.12 -3.32
CA LYS A 134 15.70 2.86 -4.48
C LYS A 134 16.64 2.88 -5.69
N ASN A 135 17.95 2.87 -5.47
CA ASN A 135 18.97 2.98 -6.52
C ASN A 135 19.77 1.68 -6.58
N ILE A 136 20.02 1.13 -7.77
CA ILE A 136 20.82 -0.09 -7.91
C ILE A 136 22.30 0.25 -7.64
N SER A 137 22.67 0.35 -6.38
CA SER A 137 24.01 0.70 -5.90
C SER A 137 24.90 -0.54 -5.75
N ARG A 138 26.02 -0.59 -6.48
CA ARG A 138 27.01 -1.69 -6.47
C ARG A 138 28.41 -1.11 -6.59
N SER A 139 29.37 -1.74 -5.92
CA SER A 139 30.79 -1.32 -5.93
C SER A 139 30.96 0.18 -5.62
N GLU A 140 30.18 0.68 -4.66
CA GLU A 140 29.99 2.11 -4.43
C GLU A 140 30.34 2.49 -2.99
N PHE A 141 31.02 3.64 -2.84
CA PHE A 141 31.30 4.28 -1.57
C PHE A 141 30.29 5.40 -1.35
N ILE A 142 29.37 5.22 -0.40
CA ILE A 142 28.29 6.16 -0.13
C ILE A 142 28.60 6.91 1.15
N VAL A 143 28.57 8.24 1.08
CA VAL A 143 28.68 9.15 2.23
C VAL A 143 27.41 9.95 2.36
N PHE A 144 26.74 9.87 3.50
CA PHE A 144 25.66 10.78 3.84
C PHE A 144 26.13 11.83 4.82
N LEU A 145 26.04 13.09 4.40
CA LEU A 145 26.45 14.27 5.15
C LEU A 145 25.23 14.82 5.90
N PHE A 146 25.19 14.63 7.21
CA PHE A 146 24.07 15.08 8.03
C PHE A 146 24.50 15.45 9.44
N ASN A 147 24.01 16.60 9.93
CA ASN A 147 24.22 17.10 11.29
C ASN A 147 25.69 17.03 11.74
N SER A 148 26.59 17.57 10.92
CA SER A 148 28.04 17.61 11.16
C SER A 148 28.68 16.23 11.35
N LYS A 149 28.11 15.20 10.75
CA LYS A 149 28.66 13.85 10.68
C LYS A 149 28.64 13.32 9.25
N ALA A 150 29.64 12.51 8.91
CA ALA A 150 29.71 11.71 7.70
C ALA A 150 29.36 10.26 8.05
N PHE A 151 28.23 9.78 7.56
CA PHE A 151 27.82 8.39 7.67
C PHE A 151 28.27 7.66 6.41
N ILE A 152 29.20 6.72 6.56
CA ILE A 152 29.88 6.09 5.43
C ILE A 152 29.52 4.62 5.34
N VAL A 153 29.24 4.15 4.13
CA VAL A 153 28.98 2.76 3.79
C VAL A 153 29.71 2.40 2.50
N ILE A 154 30.36 1.24 2.44
CA ILE A 154 30.95 0.70 1.22
C ILE A 154 30.20 -0.56 0.82
N LEU A 155 29.77 -0.60 -0.44
CA LEU A 155 29.06 -1.71 -1.05
C LEU A 155 29.99 -2.52 -1.96
N ASP A 156 29.80 -3.83 -1.97
CA ASP A 156 30.47 -4.70 -2.94
C ASP A 156 29.74 -4.80 -4.29
N ALA A 157 30.26 -5.64 -5.18
CA ALA A 157 29.69 -5.86 -6.51
C ALA A 157 28.26 -6.45 -6.47
N ALA A 158 27.87 -7.09 -5.36
CA ALA A 158 26.50 -7.60 -5.16
C ALA A 158 25.57 -6.55 -4.53
N GLY A 159 26.08 -5.36 -4.17
CA GLY A 159 25.32 -4.33 -3.46
C GLY A 159 25.22 -4.59 -1.94
N VAL A 160 26.12 -5.42 -1.40
CA VAL A 160 26.14 -5.78 0.01
C VAL A 160 27.11 -4.88 0.78
N ILE A 161 26.72 -4.46 1.99
CA ILE A 161 27.56 -3.62 2.85
C ILE A 161 28.74 -4.43 3.39
N VAL A 162 29.94 -4.05 2.98
CA VAL A 162 31.20 -4.66 3.43
C VAL A 162 31.98 -3.78 4.41
N HIS A 163 31.66 -2.48 4.48
CA HIS A 163 32.25 -1.56 5.45
C HIS A 163 31.26 -0.48 5.85
N ASN A 164 31.34 -0.02 7.10
CA ASN A 164 30.60 1.13 7.59
C ASN A 164 31.38 1.85 8.68
N THR A 165 31.25 3.17 8.73
CA THR A 165 31.82 4.00 9.80
C THR A 165 31.04 5.32 9.91
N ILE A 166 31.19 6.00 11.04
CA ILE A 166 30.69 7.36 11.26
C ILE A 166 31.87 8.22 11.70
N LEU A 167 32.05 9.35 11.06
CA LEU A 167 33.10 10.32 11.37
C LEU A 167 32.50 11.71 11.57
N ASP A 168 33.10 12.50 12.46
CA ASP A 168 32.67 13.87 12.72
C ASP A 168 33.21 14.80 11.62
N LEU A 169 32.43 15.81 11.26
CA LEU A 169 32.80 16.85 10.31
C LEU A 169 32.97 18.18 11.03
N PRO A 170 33.80 19.09 10.49
CA PRO A 170 33.99 20.41 11.09
C PRO A 170 32.67 21.18 11.14
N THR A 171 32.53 22.02 12.16
CA THR A 171 31.36 22.89 12.35
C THR A 171 31.75 24.35 12.17
N PHE A 172 30.83 25.19 11.68
CA PHE A 172 31.11 26.61 11.56
C PHE A 172 31.48 27.24 12.92
N GLU A 173 30.81 26.83 13.99
CA GLU A 173 31.13 27.24 15.37
C GLU A 173 32.54 26.83 15.82
N SER A 174 33.07 25.69 15.36
CA SER A 174 34.45 25.32 15.65
C SER A 174 35.48 26.23 14.97
N VAL A 175 35.20 26.68 13.75
CA VAL A 175 36.05 27.64 13.01
C VAL A 175 35.90 29.05 13.57
N LYS A 176 34.69 29.45 13.98
CA LYS A 176 34.45 30.76 14.60
C LYS A 176 35.28 31.01 15.86
N LYS A 177 35.55 29.96 16.63
CA LYS A 177 36.34 30.03 17.86
C LYS A 177 37.84 30.26 17.64
N THR A 178 38.34 30.08 16.40
CA THR A 178 39.78 30.17 16.15
C THR A 178 40.28 31.60 15.89
N HIS A 179 39.37 32.58 15.72
CA HIS A 179 39.69 34.00 15.49
C HIS A 179 40.68 34.27 14.33
N PHE A 180 40.72 33.40 13.31
CA PHE A 180 41.66 33.49 12.18
C PHE A 180 41.22 34.44 11.06
N TYR A 181 40.08 35.12 11.21
CA TYR A 181 39.48 35.95 10.19
C TYR A 181 38.99 37.28 10.79
N GLU A 182 38.93 38.32 9.96
CA GLU A 182 38.56 39.67 10.39
C GLU A 182 37.04 39.91 10.30
N ASP A 183 36.34 39.24 9.38
CA ASP A 183 34.89 39.32 9.20
C ASP A 183 34.22 37.95 8.95
N ASP A 184 32.91 37.87 9.17
CA ASP A 184 32.13 36.63 9.05
C ASP A 184 32.10 36.06 7.61
N ILE A 185 32.35 36.88 6.58
CA ILE A 185 32.37 36.43 5.19
C ILE A 185 33.63 35.62 4.92
N ASP A 186 34.78 36.13 5.34
CA ASP A 186 36.04 35.41 5.24
C ASP A 186 36.07 34.19 6.17
N GLY A 187 35.40 34.28 7.32
CA GLY A 187 35.14 33.12 8.18
C GLY A 187 34.36 32.01 7.48
N GLN A 188 33.34 32.34 6.70
CA GLN A 188 32.57 31.35 5.92
C GLN A 188 33.43 30.69 4.83
N LYS A 189 34.21 31.46 4.08
CA LYS A 189 35.12 30.89 3.04
C LYS A 189 36.14 29.94 3.66
N LEU A 190 36.74 30.34 4.79
CA LEU A 190 37.67 29.50 5.52
C LEU A 190 37.01 28.21 6.00
N PHE A 191 35.77 28.30 6.51
CA PHE A 191 35.01 27.12 6.88
C PHE A 191 34.74 26.20 5.69
N ASP A 192 34.33 26.74 4.53
CA ASP A 192 34.05 25.94 3.33
C ASP A 192 35.32 25.22 2.83
N GLU A 193 36.49 25.87 2.92
CA GLU A 193 37.79 25.27 2.57
C GLU A 193 38.21 24.18 3.56
N ILE A 194 38.12 24.44 4.88
CA ILE A 194 38.40 23.44 5.91
C ILE A 194 37.46 22.24 5.76
N TYR A 195 36.17 22.49 5.53
CA TYR A 195 35.17 21.44 5.36
C TYR A 195 35.50 20.54 4.17
N TYR A 196 35.89 21.14 3.04
CA TYR A 196 36.33 20.40 1.87
C TYR A 196 37.55 19.51 2.16
N LEU A 197 38.60 20.09 2.76
CA LEU A 197 39.84 19.36 3.04
C LEU A 197 39.62 18.19 4.00
N GLU A 198 38.87 18.41 5.09
CA GLU A 198 38.53 17.38 6.07
C GLU A 198 37.68 16.27 5.44
N LEU A 199 36.69 16.62 4.61
CA LEU A 199 35.88 15.62 3.91
C LEU A 199 36.73 14.80 2.92
N ASN A 200 37.63 15.45 2.17
CA ASN A 200 38.52 14.77 1.25
C ASN A 200 39.45 13.79 1.99
N GLU A 201 40.06 14.25 3.09
CA GLU A 201 40.90 13.41 3.95
C GLU A 201 40.11 12.23 4.53
N ILE A 202 38.88 12.45 5.01
CA ILE A 202 38.00 11.39 5.51
C ILE A 202 37.77 10.31 4.44
N ILE A 203 37.48 10.71 3.20
CA ILE A 203 37.24 9.77 2.10
C ILE A 203 38.51 8.96 1.80
N HIS A 204 39.65 9.63 1.61
CA HIS A 204 40.93 8.97 1.34
C HIS A 204 41.33 8.02 2.47
N ASN A 205 41.28 8.48 3.73
CA ASN A 205 41.64 7.66 4.88
C ASN A 205 40.72 6.45 5.01
N THR A 206 39.43 6.60 4.75
CA THR A 206 38.48 5.47 4.83
C THR A 206 38.74 4.45 3.72
N LEU A 207 38.97 4.90 2.48
CA LEU A 207 39.31 4.02 1.36
C LEU A 207 40.65 3.30 1.58
N ASN A 208 41.68 4.00 2.03
CA ASN A 208 42.99 3.41 2.32
C ASN A 208 42.86 2.34 3.42
N ASN A 209 42.22 2.67 4.54
CA ASN A 209 41.96 1.73 5.64
C ASN A 209 41.12 0.52 5.19
N PHE A 210 40.22 0.71 4.23
CA PHE A 210 39.42 -0.37 3.66
C PHE A 210 40.24 -1.31 2.80
N TYR A 211 41.09 -0.78 1.91
CA TYR A 211 41.94 -1.58 1.02
C TYR A 211 43.09 -2.28 1.75
N GLU A 212 43.64 -1.68 2.81
CA GLU A 212 44.66 -2.32 3.66
C GLU A 212 44.19 -3.62 4.31
N LYS A 213 42.89 -3.73 4.63
CA LYS A 213 42.28 -4.91 5.25
C LYS A 213 42.10 -6.09 4.28
N LYS A 214 42.62 -5.99 3.04
CA LYS A 214 42.58 -7.00 1.98
C LYS A 214 41.17 -7.50 1.65
N ASN A 215 40.24 -6.59 1.38
CA ASN A 215 38.96 -6.94 0.77
C ASN A 215 39.12 -7.08 -0.75
N ASN A 216 38.52 -8.11 -1.34
CA ASN A 216 38.45 -8.31 -2.80
C ASN A 216 37.43 -7.38 -3.49
N THR A 217 36.99 -6.33 -2.80
CA THR A 217 35.98 -5.39 -3.28
C THR A 217 36.67 -4.18 -3.87
N PHE A 218 36.36 -3.86 -5.12
CA PHE A 218 36.82 -2.65 -5.78
C PHE A 218 35.71 -1.59 -5.78
N VAL A 219 36.02 -0.38 -5.37
CA VAL A 219 35.09 0.76 -5.42
C VAL A 219 35.24 1.43 -6.78
N GLU A 220 34.16 1.51 -7.54
CA GLU A 220 34.11 2.13 -8.86
C GLU A 220 33.64 3.60 -8.81
N LYS A 221 32.93 3.95 -7.74
CA LYS A 221 32.22 5.22 -7.63
C LYS A 221 32.08 5.70 -6.19
N VAL A 222 32.15 7.00 -6.00
CA VAL A 222 31.83 7.68 -4.74
C VAL A 222 30.53 8.46 -4.90
N THR A 223 29.59 8.31 -3.98
CA THR A 223 28.34 9.07 -3.94
C THR A 223 28.22 9.83 -2.64
N LEU A 224 28.13 11.15 -2.76
CA LEU A 224 28.02 12.09 -1.68
C LEU A 224 26.57 12.59 -1.60
N LEU A 225 25.86 12.10 -0.60
CA LEU A 225 24.47 12.44 -0.31
C LEU A 225 24.43 13.61 0.66
N TYR A 226 23.77 14.71 0.30
CA TYR A 226 23.76 15.93 1.10
C TYR A 226 22.37 16.52 1.30
N VAL A 227 22.18 17.18 2.43
CA VAL A 227 20.89 17.82 2.80
C VAL A 227 20.92 19.31 2.53
N SER A 228 22.09 19.93 2.75
CA SER A 228 22.39 21.31 2.39
C SER A 228 23.66 21.32 1.58
N LYS A 229 23.69 22.11 0.50
CA LYS A 229 24.83 22.16 -0.40
C LYS A 229 26.04 22.76 0.36
N GLN A 230 27.11 21.99 0.46
CA GLN A 230 28.37 22.38 1.12
C GLN A 230 29.51 22.51 0.10
N LEU A 231 29.49 21.69 -0.96
CA LEU A 231 30.53 21.70 -1.98
C LEU A 231 30.07 22.45 -3.23
N ASN A 232 30.99 23.21 -3.82
CA ASN A 232 30.81 23.79 -5.14
C ASN A 232 31.22 22.80 -6.25
N GLN A 233 30.97 23.16 -7.51
CA GLN A 233 31.24 22.27 -8.64
C GLN A 233 32.74 22.02 -8.85
N GLU A 234 33.57 23.04 -8.67
CA GLU A 234 35.03 22.95 -8.81
C GLU A 234 35.63 21.98 -7.78
N GLN A 235 35.15 22.01 -6.54
CA GLN A 235 35.54 21.08 -5.47
C GLN A 235 35.13 19.63 -5.79
N ILE A 236 33.97 19.42 -6.43
CA ILE A 236 33.54 18.08 -6.83
C ILE A 236 34.41 17.55 -7.96
N GLU A 237 34.76 18.40 -8.93
CA GLU A 237 35.67 18.06 -10.03
C GLU A 237 37.07 17.74 -9.49
N GLN A 238 37.56 18.53 -8.54
CA GLN A 238 38.82 18.27 -7.87
C GLN A 238 38.80 16.94 -7.10
N LEU A 239 37.71 16.62 -6.38
CA LEU A 239 37.56 15.30 -5.74
C LEU A 239 37.57 14.15 -6.76
N CYS A 240 36.95 14.33 -7.94
CA CYS A 240 37.00 13.32 -8.99
C CYS A 240 38.43 13.07 -9.47
N GLU A 241 39.21 14.14 -9.66
CA GLU A 241 40.61 14.07 -10.08
C GLU A 241 41.50 13.46 -9.00
N ASP A 242 41.37 13.90 -7.75
CA ASP A 242 42.17 13.43 -6.61
C ASP A 242 41.91 11.94 -6.30
N LEU A 243 40.66 11.50 -6.39
CA LEU A 243 40.27 10.11 -6.11
C LEU A 243 40.46 9.18 -7.32
N LEU A 244 40.57 9.73 -8.54
CA LEU A 244 40.52 8.98 -9.80
C LEU A 244 39.26 8.11 -9.93
N LEU A 245 38.16 8.55 -9.32
CA LEU A 245 36.88 7.87 -9.29
C LEU A 245 35.78 8.85 -9.68
N LYS A 246 34.67 8.32 -10.22
CA LYS A 246 33.49 9.14 -10.44
C LYS A 246 32.89 9.55 -9.09
N VAL A 247 32.73 10.86 -8.87
CA VAL A 247 32.05 11.40 -7.69
C VAL A 247 30.68 11.96 -8.09
N ASP A 248 29.61 11.35 -7.57
CA ASP A 248 28.25 11.87 -7.73
C ASP A 248 27.85 12.65 -6.48
N TYR A 249 27.47 13.92 -6.64
CA TYR A 249 27.00 14.77 -5.55
C TYR A 249 25.48 14.95 -5.64
N HIS A 250 24.74 14.30 -4.74
CA HIS A 250 23.28 14.17 -4.86
C HIS A 250 22.52 14.74 -3.65
N PRO A 251 21.56 15.66 -3.86
CA PRO A 251 20.73 16.17 -2.78
C PRO A 251 19.73 15.12 -2.30
N ILE A 252 19.54 15.04 -0.97
CA ILE A 252 18.52 14.24 -0.32
C ILE A 252 17.52 15.14 0.42
N ASN A 253 16.24 14.91 0.16
CA ASN A 253 15.16 15.51 0.93
C ASN A 253 14.79 14.59 2.11
N ILE A 254 15.34 14.87 3.30
CA ILE A 254 15.07 14.10 4.52
C ILE A 254 13.57 13.95 4.79
N ASP A 255 12.78 15.00 4.56
CA ASP A 255 11.35 14.98 4.88
C ASP A 255 10.60 14.02 3.96
N GLU A 256 11.02 13.85 2.71
CA GLU A 256 10.44 12.84 1.82
C GLU A 256 10.84 11.43 2.24
N GLU A 257 12.13 11.22 2.50
CA GLU A 257 12.65 9.91 2.88
C GLU A 257 12.06 9.41 4.22
N ILE A 258 11.95 10.26 5.23
CA ILE A 258 11.29 9.90 6.51
C ILE A 258 9.81 9.64 6.30
N PHE A 259 9.14 10.43 5.45
CA PHE A 259 7.73 10.23 5.15
C PHE A 259 7.50 8.85 4.54
N GLU A 260 8.29 8.47 3.53
CA GLU A 260 8.22 7.14 2.92
C GLU A 260 8.46 6.02 3.93
N LEU A 261 9.50 6.13 4.77
CA LEU A 261 9.77 5.17 5.84
C LEU A 261 8.59 5.03 6.81
N SER A 262 7.94 6.14 7.15
CA SER A 262 6.81 6.17 8.09
C SER A 262 5.48 5.70 7.50
N ARG A 263 5.32 5.83 6.18
CA ARG A 263 4.14 5.39 5.43
C ARG A 263 4.15 3.88 5.22
N ASP A 264 5.33 3.29 5.00
CA ASP A 264 5.47 1.85 4.82
C ASP A 264 5.28 1.07 6.13
N LYS A 265 4.06 0.53 6.30
CA LYS A 265 3.67 -0.26 7.47
C LYS A 265 4.29 -1.65 7.51
N HIS A 266 4.83 -2.14 6.40
CA HIS A 266 5.38 -3.50 6.27
C HIS A 266 6.82 -3.56 6.74
N LEU A 267 7.60 -2.49 6.51
CA LEU A 267 9.04 -2.50 6.74
C LEU A 267 9.46 -2.41 8.22
N LYS A 268 8.62 -1.89 9.14
CA LYS A 268 8.85 -1.79 10.60
C LYS A 268 10.34 -1.53 10.98
N LYS A 269 11.00 -0.60 10.29
CA LYS A 269 12.44 -0.33 10.50
C LYS A 269 12.71 0.57 11.72
N SER A 270 11.74 1.40 12.17
CA SER A 270 11.87 2.31 13.31
C SER A 270 12.28 1.63 14.63
N PHE A 271 13.10 2.33 15.45
CA PHE A 271 13.49 1.88 16.81
C PHE A 271 12.32 1.81 17.80
N ILE A 272 11.22 2.49 17.49
CA ILE A 272 10.02 2.50 18.33
C ILE A 272 8.79 2.10 17.54
N LYS A 273 7.81 1.55 18.25
CA LYS A 273 6.50 1.24 17.68
C LYS A 273 5.59 2.48 17.78
N PRO A 274 4.74 2.72 16.75
CA PRO A 274 3.81 3.84 16.76
C PRO A 274 2.82 3.73 17.91
N ARG A 275 2.42 4.89 18.45
CA ARG A 275 1.49 4.96 19.59
C ARG A 275 0.10 4.49 19.16
N LYS A 276 -0.63 3.86 20.09
CA LYS A 276 -2.02 3.45 19.85
C LYS A 276 -2.90 4.70 19.64
N LYS A 277 -3.44 4.86 18.44
CA LYS A 277 -4.33 5.99 18.11
C LYS A 277 -5.74 5.74 18.65
N LYS A 278 -6.39 6.80 19.14
CA LYS A 278 -7.77 6.74 19.64
C LYS A 278 -8.69 6.48 18.45
N LYS A 279 -9.23 5.27 18.33
CA LYS A 279 -10.26 4.99 17.33
C LYS A 279 -11.53 5.72 17.76
N LYS A 280 -12.05 6.62 16.92
CA LYS A 280 -13.44 7.09 17.08
C LYS A 280 -14.35 5.87 17.16
N ARG A 281 -15.11 5.76 18.26
CA ARG A 281 -16.06 4.66 18.46
C ARG A 281 -17.06 4.72 17.32
N ASN A 282 -16.96 3.76 16.41
CA ASN A 282 -17.93 3.63 15.34
C ASN A 282 -19.18 2.95 15.92
N TYR A 283 -20.21 3.74 16.21
CA TYR A 283 -21.48 3.24 16.72
C TYR A 283 -22.31 2.51 15.67
N THR A 284 -21.87 2.42 14.40
CA THR A 284 -22.60 1.68 13.35
C THR A 284 -22.95 0.26 13.78
N ASN A 285 -22.04 -0.49 14.39
CA ASN A 285 -22.34 -1.85 14.86
C ASN A 285 -23.33 -1.87 16.03
N PHE A 286 -23.32 -0.83 16.88
CA PHE A 286 -24.29 -0.66 17.95
C PHE A 286 -25.68 -0.33 17.38
N TYR A 287 -25.77 0.53 16.38
CA TYR A 287 -27.03 0.84 15.68
C TYR A 287 -27.57 -0.36 14.89
N ILE A 288 -26.70 -1.15 14.24
CA ILE A 288 -27.11 -2.41 13.58
C ILE A 288 -27.65 -3.39 14.61
N PHE A 289 -26.98 -3.55 15.76
CA PHE A 289 -27.48 -4.41 16.83
C PHE A 289 -28.86 -3.95 17.35
N LEU A 290 -29.03 -2.65 17.57
CA LEU A 290 -30.29 -2.07 18.03
C LEU A 290 -31.42 -2.25 17.00
N PHE A 291 -31.10 -2.15 15.72
CA PHE A 291 -32.01 -2.42 14.61
C PHE A 291 -32.44 -3.90 14.54
N VAL A 292 -31.51 -4.84 14.74
CA VAL A 292 -31.82 -6.28 14.80
C VAL A 292 -32.74 -6.60 15.97
N VAL A 293 -32.51 -6.01 17.14
CA VAL A 293 -33.37 -6.17 18.31
C VAL A 293 -34.78 -5.61 18.05
N LEU A 294 -34.88 -4.45 17.38
CA LEU A 294 -36.16 -3.87 17.00
C LEU A 294 -36.94 -4.78 16.03
N ILE A 295 -36.28 -5.31 15.00
CA ILE A 295 -36.90 -6.25 14.05
C ILE A 295 -37.37 -7.52 14.77
N ALA A 296 -36.55 -8.08 15.66
CA ALA A 296 -36.91 -9.26 16.44
C ALA A 296 -38.16 -9.00 17.32
N PHE A 297 -38.25 -7.81 17.92
CA PHE A 297 -39.42 -7.43 18.70
C PHE A 297 -40.68 -7.28 17.83
N ILE A 298 -40.58 -6.63 16.67
CA ILE A 298 -41.69 -6.48 15.72
C ILE A 298 -42.16 -7.84 15.21
N SER A 299 -41.23 -8.72 14.83
CA SER A 299 -41.57 -10.06 14.34
C SER A 299 -42.17 -10.95 15.43
N TYR A 300 -41.75 -10.79 16.69
CA TYR A 300 -42.38 -11.44 17.84
C TYR A 300 -43.82 -10.96 18.09
N GLU A 301 -44.07 -9.65 18.04
CA GLU A 301 -45.43 -9.09 18.16
C GLU A 301 -46.34 -9.53 17.00
N VAL A 302 -45.81 -9.60 15.78
CA VAL A 302 -46.56 -10.14 14.62
C VAL A 302 -46.87 -11.62 14.82
N TYR A 303 -45.91 -12.41 15.32
CA TYR A 303 -46.13 -13.84 15.59
C TYR A 303 -47.27 -14.08 16.58
N LEU A 304 -47.41 -13.24 17.61
CA LEU A 304 -48.47 -13.37 18.60
C LEU A 304 -49.86 -12.95 18.10
N ARG A 305 -49.94 -12.07 17.10
CA ARG A 305 -51.21 -11.50 16.60
C ARG A 305 -51.71 -12.16 15.32
N VAL A 306 -50.87 -12.93 14.63
CA VAL A 306 -51.22 -13.60 13.38
C VAL A 306 -51.56 -15.05 13.66
N ASP A 307 -52.78 -15.45 13.32
CA ASP A 307 -53.19 -16.86 13.35
C ASP A 307 -52.64 -17.56 12.11
N PHE A 308 -51.44 -18.14 12.24
CA PHE A 308 -50.75 -18.82 11.13
C PHE A 308 -51.57 -19.97 10.54
N ASN A 309 -52.46 -20.61 11.30
CA ASN A 309 -53.31 -21.68 10.78
C ASN A 309 -54.30 -21.19 9.71
N ALA A 310 -54.71 -19.91 9.75
CA ALA A 310 -55.56 -19.32 8.72
C ALA A 310 -54.78 -18.92 7.45
N LEU A 311 -53.47 -18.66 7.55
CA LEU A 311 -52.60 -18.34 6.42
C LEU A 311 -52.08 -19.58 5.69
N PHE A 312 -51.91 -20.71 6.38
CA PHE A 312 -51.41 -21.96 5.80
C PHE A 312 -52.50 -22.85 5.16
N ASN A 313 -53.79 -22.60 5.42
CA ASN A 313 -54.89 -23.41 4.89
C ASN A 313 -55.40 -22.99 3.49
N THR A 314 -54.77 -22.02 2.82
CA THR A 314 -55.21 -21.54 1.49
C THR A 314 -54.26 -21.92 0.35
N LYS A 315 -53.27 -22.79 0.59
CA LYS A 315 -52.40 -23.33 -0.47
C LYS A 315 -51.99 -24.78 -0.20
N GLU A 316 -52.95 -25.69 -0.25
CA GLU A 316 -52.68 -27.02 -0.79
C GLU A 316 -52.55 -26.87 -2.30
N THR A 317 -51.32 -26.76 -2.80
CA THR A 317 -50.76 -27.45 -3.98
C THR A 317 -49.37 -26.85 -4.22
N ILE A 318 -48.39 -27.73 -4.47
CA ILE A 318 -46.95 -27.48 -4.73
C ILE A 318 -46.06 -27.63 -3.48
N SER A 319 -45.93 -28.91 -3.12
CA SER A 319 -44.81 -29.62 -2.52
C SER A 319 -43.60 -28.84 -2.03
N GLN A 320 -43.35 -29.06 -0.74
CA GLN A 320 -42.01 -29.20 -0.14
C GLN A 320 -41.05 -29.96 -1.06
N LYS A 321 -39.93 -29.32 -1.40
CA LYS A 321 -38.58 -29.92 -1.47
C LYS A 321 -37.55 -28.83 -1.71
N VAL A 322 -36.95 -28.34 -0.62
CA VAL A 322 -35.53 -27.98 -0.41
C VAL A 322 -35.42 -27.89 1.13
N GLU A 323 -35.35 -29.00 1.86
CA GLU A 323 -34.11 -29.77 2.10
C GLU A 323 -32.94 -28.85 2.47
N GLU A 324 -32.85 -28.56 3.77
CA GLU A 324 -31.57 -28.39 4.48
C GLU A 324 -30.67 -29.58 4.14
N THR A 325 -29.84 -29.40 3.13
CA THR A 325 -28.76 -30.29 2.72
C THR A 325 -27.83 -29.39 1.90
N GLN A 326 -26.57 -29.17 2.23
CA GLN A 326 -25.67 -29.90 3.09
C GLN A 326 -24.68 -28.91 3.70
N ASN A 327 -24.26 -29.19 4.94
CA ASN A 327 -22.85 -29.06 5.28
C ASN A 327 -22.06 -29.62 4.11
N THR A 328 -21.53 -28.78 3.22
CA THR A 328 -20.53 -29.27 2.28
C THR A 328 -19.38 -29.72 3.15
N ASN A 329 -19.31 -31.04 3.29
CA ASN A 329 -18.12 -31.82 3.54
C ASN A 329 -16.91 -30.96 3.19
N GLU A 330 -16.00 -30.78 4.14
CA GLU A 330 -14.67 -30.26 3.86
C GLU A 330 -14.11 -31.05 2.67
N SER A 331 -14.32 -30.56 1.46
CA SER A 331 -13.76 -31.19 0.28
C SER A 331 -12.28 -30.88 0.40
N SER A 332 -11.47 -31.92 0.62
CA SER A 332 -10.01 -31.84 0.55
C SER A 332 -9.50 -31.29 -0.78
N ASN A 333 -10.38 -31.19 -1.77
CA ASN A 333 -10.06 -30.88 -3.14
C ASN A 333 -10.34 -29.42 -3.47
N LEU A 334 -9.47 -28.84 -4.29
CA LEU A 334 -9.58 -27.49 -4.81
C LEU A 334 -10.86 -27.33 -5.65
N PRO A 335 -11.47 -26.13 -5.66
CA PRO A 335 -12.67 -25.88 -6.45
C PRO A 335 -12.37 -26.00 -7.95
N ASP A 336 -13.32 -26.55 -8.70
CA ASP A 336 -13.27 -26.64 -10.16
C ASP A 336 -13.41 -25.24 -10.76
N HIS A 337 -12.29 -24.63 -11.07
CA HIS A 337 -12.24 -23.25 -11.56
C HIS A 337 -12.86 -23.12 -12.96
N ILE A 338 -12.72 -24.13 -13.82
CA ILE A 338 -13.29 -24.13 -15.17
C ILE A 338 -14.82 -24.09 -15.06
N ASN A 339 -15.40 -24.91 -14.19
CA ASN A 339 -16.85 -24.93 -13.99
C ASN A 339 -17.38 -23.58 -13.48
N LEU A 340 -16.66 -22.96 -12.54
CA LEU A 340 -17.04 -21.68 -11.95
C LEU A 340 -16.94 -20.53 -12.95
N ASN A 341 -15.86 -20.49 -13.75
CA ASN A 341 -15.70 -19.49 -14.80
C ASN A 341 -16.73 -19.67 -15.91
N ASP A 342 -16.98 -20.89 -16.37
CA ASP A 342 -17.94 -21.19 -17.43
C ASP A 342 -19.38 -20.83 -17.03
N LYS A 343 -19.75 -21.01 -15.75
CA LYS A 343 -21.04 -20.53 -15.22
C LYS A 343 -21.22 -19.02 -15.36
N ILE A 344 -20.18 -18.25 -15.04
CA ILE A 344 -20.24 -16.79 -15.15
C ILE A 344 -20.23 -16.37 -16.62
N GLU A 345 -19.33 -16.96 -17.42
CA GLU A 345 -19.26 -16.71 -18.87
C GLU A 345 -20.63 -16.92 -19.53
N GLN A 346 -21.24 -18.09 -19.35
CA GLN A 346 -22.53 -18.42 -19.97
C GLN A 346 -23.64 -17.47 -19.51
N LYS A 347 -23.64 -17.05 -18.24
CA LYS A 347 -24.65 -16.15 -17.70
C LYS A 347 -24.49 -14.73 -18.24
N VAL A 348 -23.26 -14.22 -18.35
CA VAL A 348 -22.98 -12.92 -18.97
C VAL A 348 -23.35 -12.95 -20.46
N ARG A 349 -22.97 -14.00 -21.19
CA ARG A 349 -23.35 -14.17 -22.61
C ARG A 349 -24.87 -14.19 -22.80
N SER A 350 -25.60 -14.97 -22.00
CA SER A 350 -27.06 -15.01 -22.09
C SER A 350 -27.74 -13.69 -21.74
N VAL A 351 -27.15 -12.87 -20.86
CA VAL A 351 -27.63 -11.50 -20.66
C VAL A 351 -27.34 -10.63 -21.88
N PHE A 352 -26.14 -10.66 -22.47
CA PHE A 352 -25.87 -9.89 -23.69
C PHE A 352 -26.76 -10.32 -24.87
N GLU A 353 -27.05 -11.60 -25.03
CA GLU A 353 -28.00 -12.12 -26.02
C GLU A 353 -29.44 -11.62 -25.80
N SER A 354 -29.79 -11.23 -24.57
CA SER A 354 -31.11 -10.67 -24.26
C SER A 354 -31.27 -9.20 -24.69
N ILE A 355 -30.16 -8.49 -24.89
CA ILE A 355 -30.11 -7.07 -25.23
C ILE A 355 -30.22 -6.90 -26.74
N THR A 356 -31.24 -6.16 -27.18
CA THR A 356 -31.48 -5.86 -28.61
C THR A 356 -30.72 -4.62 -29.07
N ASP A 357 -30.48 -4.51 -30.38
CA ASP A 357 -29.78 -3.39 -31.03
C ASP A 357 -30.35 -1.99 -30.71
N ASP A 358 -31.63 -1.93 -30.31
CA ASP A 358 -32.31 -0.70 -29.89
C ASP A 358 -31.88 -0.20 -28.49
N VAL A 359 -30.92 -0.86 -27.83
CA VAL A 359 -30.42 -0.51 -26.48
C VAL A 359 -28.91 -0.34 -26.51
N VAL A 360 -28.45 0.86 -26.16
CA VAL A 360 -27.01 1.16 -25.97
C VAL A 360 -26.68 1.07 -24.49
N VAL A 361 -25.92 0.05 -24.10
CA VAL A 361 -25.51 -0.15 -22.70
C VAL A 361 -24.34 0.78 -22.35
N ASN A 362 -24.51 1.55 -21.27
CA ASN A 362 -23.48 2.41 -20.71
C ASN A 362 -22.85 1.78 -19.46
N GLU A 363 -23.66 1.15 -18.61
CA GLU A 363 -23.21 0.48 -17.39
C GLU A 363 -23.94 -0.85 -17.24
N PHE A 364 -23.18 -1.88 -16.87
CA PHE A 364 -23.66 -3.23 -16.62
C PHE A 364 -23.11 -3.68 -15.27
N LYS A 365 -23.99 -4.06 -14.34
CA LYS A 365 -23.62 -4.56 -13.03
C LYS A 365 -24.30 -5.88 -12.77
N PHE A 366 -23.52 -6.85 -12.35
CA PHE A 366 -23.92 -8.23 -12.26
C PHE A 366 -23.43 -8.83 -10.95
N ASP A 367 -24.39 -9.22 -10.13
CA ASP A 367 -24.20 -9.95 -8.88
C ASP A 367 -24.88 -11.33 -8.99
N LYS A 368 -24.73 -12.19 -7.99
CA LYS A 368 -25.19 -13.59 -8.02
C LYS A 368 -26.66 -13.73 -8.46
N ASN A 369 -27.52 -12.86 -7.90
CA ASN A 369 -28.97 -12.90 -8.10
C ASN A 369 -29.57 -11.58 -8.64
N ILE A 370 -28.73 -10.60 -8.98
CA ILE A 370 -29.16 -9.24 -9.33
C ILE A 370 -28.40 -8.79 -10.58
N LEU A 371 -29.13 -8.21 -11.52
CA LEU A 371 -28.60 -7.57 -12.72
C LEU A 371 -29.12 -6.13 -12.79
N GLU A 372 -28.23 -5.19 -13.02
CA GLU A 372 -28.54 -3.79 -13.26
C GLU A 372 -27.93 -3.37 -14.61
N ILE A 373 -28.77 -2.87 -15.52
CA ILE A 373 -28.35 -2.33 -16.82
C ILE A 373 -28.76 -0.87 -16.87
N LYS A 374 -27.81 0.01 -17.14
CA LYS A 374 -28.08 1.42 -17.47
C LYS A 374 -27.70 1.67 -18.91
N GLY A 375 -28.60 2.31 -19.65
CA GLY A 375 -28.38 2.53 -21.07
C GLY A 375 -29.37 3.49 -21.68
N ILE A 376 -29.14 3.74 -22.96
CA ILE A 376 -29.97 4.60 -23.81
C ILE A 376 -30.87 3.69 -24.65
N PHE A 377 -32.17 3.86 -24.51
CA PHE A 377 -33.18 3.17 -25.29
C PHE A 377 -33.56 4.04 -26.49
N LEU A 378 -33.48 3.49 -27.70
CA LEU A 378 -33.77 4.21 -28.95
C LEU A 378 -35.26 4.32 -29.26
N LYS A 379 -36.11 3.49 -28.63
CA LYS A 379 -37.58 3.55 -28.75
C LYS A 379 -38.22 3.41 -27.37
N GLU A 380 -39.39 4.03 -27.19
CA GLU A 380 -40.15 4.03 -25.93
C GLU A 380 -40.60 2.62 -25.52
N ASP A 381 -40.90 1.75 -26.49
CA ASP A 381 -41.48 0.43 -26.26
C ASP A 381 -40.44 -0.70 -26.18
N THR A 382 -39.17 -0.47 -26.54
CA THR A 382 -38.10 -1.49 -26.57
C THR A 382 -38.00 -2.29 -25.28
N PHE A 383 -38.15 -1.63 -24.12
CA PHE A 383 -38.13 -2.36 -22.84
C PHE A 383 -39.24 -3.40 -22.76
N ALA A 384 -40.48 -3.02 -23.07
CA ALA A 384 -41.65 -3.89 -22.93
C ALA A 384 -41.76 -4.93 -24.07
N SER A 385 -41.37 -4.55 -25.29
CA SER A 385 -41.55 -5.36 -26.49
C SER A 385 -40.45 -6.40 -26.72
N SER A 386 -39.19 -6.13 -26.30
CA SER A 386 -38.07 -7.03 -26.55
C SER A 386 -37.26 -7.39 -25.30
N LEU A 387 -36.77 -6.39 -24.56
CA LEU A 387 -35.80 -6.62 -23.48
C LEU A 387 -36.41 -7.39 -22.30
N LYS A 388 -37.58 -6.98 -21.82
CA LYS A 388 -38.26 -7.63 -20.69
C LYS A 388 -38.61 -9.10 -21.00
N PRO A 389 -39.26 -9.44 -22.13
CA PRO A 389 -39.54 -10.84 -22.47
C PRO A 389 -38.29 -11.74 -22.54
N ASN A 390 -37.15 -11.20 -22.97
CA ASN A 390 -35.90 -11.97 -23.03
C ASN A 390 -35.27 -12.14 -21.64
N LEU A 391 -35.31 -11.10 -20.80
CA LEU A 391 -34.81 -11.16 -19.43
C LEU A 391 -35.71 -11.97 -18.50
N ASP A 392 -37.03 -12.06 -18.76
CA ASP A 392 -37.98 -12.88 -17.98
C ASP A 392 -37.62 -14.38 -18.03
N LYS A 393 -36.82 -14.81 -19.03
CA LYS A 393 -36.24 -16.16 -19.11
C LYS A 393 -35.09 -16.38 -18.15
N LEU A 394 -34.45 -15.30 -17.67
CA LEU A 394 -33.24 -15.31 -16.87
C LEU A 394 -33.48 -14.84 -15.43
N TYR A 395 -34.55 -14.07 -15.18
CA TYR A 395 -34.88 -13.46 -13.89
C TYR A 395 -36.40 -13.42 -13.69
N LYS A 396 -36.86 -13.48 -12.44
CA LYS A 396 -38.29 -13.46 -12.13
C LYS A 396 -38.86 -12.05 -12.02
N ASP A 397 -38.09 -11.12 -11.44
CA ASP A 397 -38.55 -9.77 -11.15
C ASP A 397 -37.75 -8.75 -11.96
N ILE A 398 -38.43 -7.99 -12.82
CA ILE A 398 -37.79 -7.01 -13.70
C ILE A 398 -38.51 -5.67 -13.59
N VAL A 399 -37.75 -4.65 -13.23
CA VAL A 399 -38.23 -3.28 -13.06
C VAL A 399 -37.47 -2.34 -14.00
N TYR A 400 -38.19 -1.45 -14.65
CA TYR A 400 -37.63 -0.38 -15.47
C TYR A 400 -37.98 0.98 -14.90
N SER A 401 -37.00 1.88 -14.87
CA SER A 401 -37.18 3.27 -14.48
C SER A 401 -36.51 4.19 -15.50
N THR A 402 -37.24 5.23 -15.93
CA THR A 402 -36.70 6.29 -16.80
C THR A 402 -36.17 7.45 -15.96
N VAL A 403 -35.06 8.06 -16.40
CA VAL A 403 -34.48 9.23 -15.74
C VAL A 403 -34.97 10.54 -16.37
N SER A 404 -35.44 10.52 -17.62
CA SER A 404 -35.94 11.68 -18.35
C SER A 404 -37.49 11.69 -18.49
N LYS A 405 -38.11 12.86 -18.25
CA LYS A 405 -39.55 13.14 -18.46
C LYS A 405 -39.86 13.78 -19.82
N ASP A 406 -38.83 14.11 -20.60
CA ASP A 406 -38.99 14.76 -21.90
C ASP A 406 -39.05 13.72 -23.02
N LYS A 407 -40.06 13.86 -23.89
CA LYS A 407 -40.26 13.08 -25.11
C LYS A 407 -39.15 13.36 -26.13
N SER A 408 -37.95 12.87 -25.84
CA SER A 408 -36.83 12.89 -26.78
C SER A 408 -36.60 11.50 -27.36
N VAL A 409 -36.03 11.44 -28.57
CA VAL A 409 -35.78 10.21 -29.35
C VAL A 409 -34.75 9.27 -28.66
N LYS A 410 -34.20 9.65 -27.50
CA LYS A 410 -33.27 8.85 -26.69
C LYS A 410 -33.71 8.88 -25.24
N LEU A 411 -33.94 7.71 -24.64
CA LEU A 411 -34.41 7.59 -23.27
C LEU A 411 -33.33 6.97 -22.39
N ASP A 412 -32.90 7.72 -21.36
CA ASP A 412 -32.02 7.18 -20.34
C ASP A 412 -32.83 6.30 -19.39
N GLY A 413 -32.49 5.01 -19.38
CA GLY A 413 -33.22 3.98 -18.67
C GLY A 413 -32.33 3.13 -17.78
N VAL A 414 -32.90 2.71 -16.65
CA VAL A 414 -32.29 1.75 -15.73
C VAL A 414 -33.20 0.54 -15.62
N VAL A 415 -32.66 -0.64 -15.93
CA VAL A 415 -33.33 -1.93 -15.77
C VAL A 415 -32.69 -2.66 -14.61
N LEU A 416 -33.51 -3.07 -13.64
CA LEU A 416 -33.11 -3.87 -12.50
C LEU A 416 -33.85 -5.21 -12.56
N ALA A 417 -33.10 -6.29 -12.69
CA ALA A 417 -33.60 -7.66 -12.69
C ALA A 417 -33.12 -8.41 -11.43
N LYS A 418 -34.00 -9.16 -10.78
CA LYS A 418 -33.76 -9.87 -9.52
C LYS A 418 -34.25 -11.32 -9.59
N GLU A 419 -33.71 -12.13 -8.69
CA GLU A 419 -34.00 -13.56 -8.57
C GLU A 419 -33.64 -14.32 -9.85
N SER A 420 -32.34 -14.49 -10.09
CA SER A 420 -31.87 -15.21 -11.27
C SER A 420 -32.37 -16.65 -11.30
N ILE A 421 -32.72 -17.09 -12.49
CA ILE A 421 -33.12 -18.46 -12.82
C ILE A 421 -31.84 -19.22 -13.22
N ASP A 422 -31.69 -20.45 -12.74
CA ASP A 422 -30.56 -21.30 -13.14
C ASP A 422 -30.67 -21.67 -14.62
N LEU A 423 -29.54 -21.57 -15.31
CA LEU A 423 -29.45 -21.93 -16.72
C LEU A 423 -29.49 -23.46 -16.86
N ASP A 424 -30.42 -23.97 -17.67
CA ASP A 424 -30.46 -25.38 -18.06
C ASP A 424 -29.41 -25.65 -19.15
N LYS A 425 -28.13 -25.57 -18.76
CA LYS A 425 -26.97 -25.78 -19.63
C LYS A 425 -25.94 -26.69 -18.95
N THR A 426 -25.26 -27.50 -19.76
CA THR A 426 -24.09 -28.27 -19.31
C THR A 426 -22.90 -27.33 -19.20
N PHE A 427 -22.23 -27.36 -18.04
CA PHE A 427 -21.05 -26.56 -17.78
C PHE A 427 -19.76 -27.35 -18.06
N LYS A 428 -18.72 -26.66 -18.49
CA LYS A 428 -17.37 -27.21 -18.60
C LYS A 428 -16.90 -27.68 -17.21
N THR A 429 -16.03 -28.68 -17.17
CA THR A 429 -15.46 -29.23 -15.93
C THR A 429 -13.96 -29.42 -16.09
N PHE A 430 -13.21 -29.15 -15.03
CA PHE A 430 -11.78 -29.42 -15.01
C PHE A 430 -11.50 -30.92 -14.88
N THR A 431 -10.81 -31.49 -15.85
CA THR A 431 -10.53 -32.94 -15.94
C THR A 431 -9.08 -33.31 -15.61
N LYS A 432 -8.22 -32.31 -15.36
CA LYS A 432 -6.79 -32.49 -15.06
C LYS A 432 -6.55 -32.43 -13.54
N GLU A 433 -5.31 -32.65 -13.12
CA GLU A 433 -4.87 -32.42 -11.75
C GLU A 433 -4.26 -31.03 -11.59
N TYR A 434 -4.49 -30.40 -10.44
CA TYR A 434 -3.89 -29.11 -10.09
C TYR A 434 -2.44 -29.27 -9.64
N LEU A 435 -1.61 -28.24 -9.90
CA LEU A 435 -0.26 -28.18 -9.34
C LEU A 435 -0.33 -28.02 -7.81
N THR A 436 0.36 -28.90 -7.08
CA THR A 436 0.35 -28.92 -5.60
C THR A 436 1.72 -29.00 -4.94
N ASP A 437 2.81 -28.90 -5.72
CA ASP A 437 4.16 -29.26 -5.25
C ASP A 437 4.82 -28.21 -4.35
N GLU A 438 4.34 -26.96 -4.37
CA GLU A 438 4.87 -25.87 -3.54
C GLU A 438 3.77 -24.87 -3.17
N PHE A 439 3.67 -24.50 -1.89
CA PHE A 439 2.77 -23.44 -1.44
C PHE A 439 3.32 -22.08 -1.91
N MET A 440 2.53 -21.35 -2.69
CA MET A 440 2.93 -20.03 -3.17
C MET A 440 2.59 -18.95 -2.15
N PRO A 441 3.56 -18.16 -1.66
CA PRO A 441 3.26 -17.00 -0.81
C PRO A 441 2.50 -15.93 -1.59
N LEU A 442 1.80 -15.04 -0.87
CA LEU A 442 0.97 -13.98 -1.44
C LEU A 442 1.68 -13.18 -2.54
N ASP A 443 2.94 -12.81 -2.34
CA ASP A 443 3.71 -12.02 -3.30
C ASP A 443 3.88 -12.77 -4.63
N ARG A 444 4.17 -14.07 -4.57
CA ARG A 444 4.33 -14.93 -5.75
C ARG A 444 3.01 -15.17 -6.48
N VAL A 445 1.91 -15.35 -5.74
CA VAL A 445 0.57 -15.44 -6.33
C VAL A 445 0.22 -14.14 -7.05
N THR A 446 0.54 -12.99 -6.45
CA THR A 446 0.26 -11.68 -7.05
C THR A 446 1.08 -11.45 -8.32
N GLU A 447 2.35 -11.82 -8.34
CA GLU A 447 3.18 -11.76 -9.56
C GLU A 447 2.68 -12.72 -10.64
N GLN A 448 2.26 -13.94 -10.29
CA GLN A 448 1.67 -14.87 -11.25
C GLN A 448 0.41 -14.29 -11.90
N LEU A 449 -0.46 -13.65 -11.11
CA LEU A 449 -1.68 -13.01 -11.64
C LEU A 449 -1.37 -11.84 -12.58
N LYS A 450 -0.32 -11.06 -12.33
CA LYS A 450 0.13 -10.01 -13.26
C LYS A 450 0.57 -10.56 -14.62
N ILE A 451 1.08 -11.79 -14.67
CA ILE A 451 1.48 -12.45 -15.91
C ILE A 451 0.24 -12.97 -16.67
N LEU A 452 -0.77 -13.44 -15.94
CA LEU A 452 -1.98 -14.04 -16.54
C LEU A 452 -3.02 -13.02 -17.01
N LEU A 453 -3.06 -11.85 -16.37
CA LEU A 453 -3.99 -10.77 -16.69
C LEU A 453 -3.39 -9.78 -17.72
N PRO A 454 -4.21 -8.97 -18.41
CA PRO A 454 -3.72 -7.94 -19.32
C PRO A 454 -2.72 -6.98 -18.66
N LEU A 455 -1.74 -6.47 -19.43
CA LEU A 455 -0.63 -5.64 -18.92
C LEU A 455 -1.08 -4.40 -18.13
N ASP A 456 -2.19 -3.78 -18.53
CA ASP A 456 -2.75 -2.58 -17.90
C ASP A 456 -3.76 -2.90 -16.79
N SER A 457 -3.83 -4.16 -16.34
CA SER A 457 -4.73 -4.57 -15.26
C SER A 457 -4.31 -4.02 -13.90
N ILE A 458 -5.27 -3.51 -13.13
CA ILE A 458 -5.07 -3.08 -11.75
C ILE A 458 -5.54 -4.22 -10.85
N ILE A 459 -4.58 -4.86 -10.18
CA ILE A 459 -4.84 -5.98 -9.26
C ILE A 459 -4.71 -5.49 -7.83
N LYS A 460 -5.82 -5.50 -7.09
CA LYS A 460 -5.88 -5.10 -5.67
C LYS A 460 -6.17 -6.31 -4.80
N TYR A 461 -5.22 -6.69 -3.96
CA TYR A 461 -5.45 -7.73 -2.96
C TYR A 461 -6.49 -7.28 -1.92
N ASN A 462 -7.48 -8.15 -1.65
CA ASN A 462 -8.53 -7.91 -0.66
C ASN A 462 -8.22 -8.62 0.65
N THR A 463 -8.11 -9.95 0.62
CA THR A 463 -7.94 -10.76 1.82
C THR A 463 -7.48 -12.18 1.49
N THR A 464 -6.98 -12.87 2.51
CA THR A 464 -6.69 -14.30 2.50
C THR A 464 -7.67 -14.98 3.43
N SER A 465 -8.33 -16.03 2.95
CA SER A 465 -9.17 -16.92 3.75
C SER A 465 -8.61 -18.32 3.68
N SER A 466 -8.38 -18.94 4.84
CA SER A 466 -7.83 -20.29 4.90
C SER A 466 -8.76 -21.17 5.72
N ASN A 467 -9.09 -22.35 5.19
CA ASN A 467 -9.76 -23.41 5.94
C ASN A 467 -8.75 -24.53 6.24
N THR A 468 -9.20 -25.70 6.67
CA THR A 468 -8.37 -26.85 7.04
C THR A 468 -7.45 -27.32 5.91
N ASN A 469 -7.87 -27.22 4.64
CA ASN A 469 -7.16 -27.82 3.50
C ASN A 469 -6.72 -26.80 2.42
N ILE A 470 -7.37 -25.64 2.33
CA ILE A 470 -7.25 -24.71 1.20
C ILE A 470 -7.03 -23.28 1.71
N THR A 471 -6.06 -22.60 1.10
CA THR A 471 -5.85 -21.16 1.21
C THR A 471 -6.38 -20.47 -0.04
N ARG A 472 -7.17 -19.43 0.18
CA ARG A 472 -7.79 -18.60 -0.87
C ARG A 472 -7.25 -17.18 -0.78
N PHE A 473 -6.70 -16.68 -1.88
CA PHE A 473 -6.36 -15.27 -2.04
C PHE A 473 -7.44 -14.62 -2.90
N ILE A 474 -8.01 -13.53 -2.39
CA ILE A 474 -9.11 -12.83 -3.04
C ILE A 474 -8.61 -11.46 -3.48
N TYR A 475 -8.85 -11.13 -4.74
CA TYR A 475 -8.42 -9.89 -5.39
C TYR A 475 -9.63 -9.18 -6.00
N THR A 476 -9.59 -7.85 -6.04
CA THR A 476 -10.39 -7.04 -6.96
C THR A 476 -9.51 -6.72 -8.16
N VAL A 477 -9.98 -7.05 -9.35
CA VAL A 477 -9.27 -6.82 -10.61
C VAL A 477 -10.06 -5.83 -11.43
N ASN A 478 -9.39 -4.81 -11.95
CA ASN A 478 -9.92 -3.88 -12.92
C ASN A 478 -9.11 -3.99 -14.21
N ILE A 479 -9.79 -4.18 -15.34
CA ILE A 479 -9.19 -4.25 -16.68
C ILE A 479 -9.86 -3.23 -17.60
N LEU A 480 -9.09 -2.70 -18.55
CA LEU A 480 -9.60 -1.87 -19.63
C LEU A 480 -9.51 -2.64 -20.94
N VAL A 481 -10.66 -2.90 -21.57
CA VAL A 481 -10.74 -3.64 -22.85
C VAL A 481 -11.42 -2.80 -23.92
N LYS A 482 -11.16 -3.06 -25.20
CA LYS A 482 -11.86 -2.33 -26.28
C LYS A 482 -13.21 -2.97 -26.60
N GLU A 483 -13.27 -4.29 -26.55
CA GLU A 483 -14.47 -5.07 -26.84
C GLU A 483 -14.80 -6.05 -25.71
N PRO A 484 -16.08 -6.37 -25.44
CA PRO A 484 -16.47 -7.35 -24.42
C PRO A 484 -15.88 -8.75 -24.65
N ASN A 485 -15.51 -9.08 -25.90
CA ASN A 485 -14.90 -10.38 -26.21
C ASN A 485 -13.54 -10.58 -25.54
N GLU A 486 -12.76 -9.52 -25.36
CA GLU A 486 -11.45 -9.59 -24.71
C GLU A 486 -11.56 -10.06 -23.24
N PHE A 487 -12.70 -9.80 -22.58
CA PHE A 487 -12.98 -10.35 -21.25
C PHE A 487 -13.14 -11.86 -21.28
N PHE A 488 -13.80 -12.41 -22.30
CA PHE A 488 -13.96 -13.86 -22.46
C PHE A 488 -12.65 -14.53 -22.85
N ASP A 489 -11.83 -13.90 -23.69
CA ASP A 489 -10.50 -14.39 -24.04
C ASP A 489 -9.61 -14.50 -22.78
N MET A 490 -9.72 -13.54 -21.86
CA MET A 490 -9.02 -13.59 -20.56
C MET A 490 -9.52 -14.76 -19.69
N LEU A 491 -10.83 -15.06 -19.68
CA LEU A 491 -11.35 -16.24 -18.98
C LEU A 491 -10.81 -17.54 -19.57
N ASP A 492 -10.64 -17.61 -20.89
CA ASP A 492 -10.02 -18.77 -21.54
C ASP A 492 -8.54 -18.92 -21.15
N VAL A 493 -7.79 -17.83 -21.01
CA VAL A 493 -6.43 -17.88 -20.46
C VAL A 493 -6.45 -18.46 -19.04
N LEU A 494 -7.33 -17.96 -18.16
CA LEU A 494 -7.44 -18.48 -16.78
C LEU A 494 -7.86 -19.96 -16.74
N ASN A 495 -8.75 -20.38 -17.62
CA ASN A 495 -9.23 -21.77 -17.72
C ASN A 495 -8.16 -22.77 -18.20
N ASN A 496 -7.11 -22.28 -18.86
CA ASN A 496 -6.01 -23.11 -19.34
C ASN A 496 -4.93 -23.35 -18.26
N GLU A 497 -5.00 -22.64 -17.14
CA GLU A 497 -4.04 -22.77 -16.05
C GLU A 497 -4.21 -24.06 -15.24
N LEU A 498 -3.10 -24.58 -14.72
CA LEU A 498 -3.09 -25.70 -13.78
C LEU A 498 -3.23 -25.26 -12.32
N TYR A 499 -3.69 -24.03 -12.11
CA TYR A 499 -4.02 -23.46 -10.81
C TYR A 499 -5.54 -23.30 -10.70
N SER A 500 -6.08 -23.35 -9.47
CA SER A 500 -7.51 -23.15 -9.26
C SER A 500 -7.81 -21.64 -9.15
N ILE A 501 -8.04 -21.01 -10.32
CA ILE A 501 -8.26 -19.56 -10.44
C ILE A 501 -9.61 -19.28 -11.09
N TYR A 502 -10.52 -18.62 -10.36
CA TYR A 502 -11.83 -18.29 -10.90
C TYR A 502 -12.26 -16.86 -10.59
N ILE A 503 -13.12 -16.32 -11.45
CA ILE A 503 -13.75 -15.01 -11.24
C ILE A 503 -15.04 -15.14 -10.43
N SER A 504 -15.40 -14.11 -9.70
CA SER A 504 -16.55 -14.08 -8.80
C SER A 504 -17.22 -12.71 -8.84
N TYR A 505 -18.44 -12.68 -8.30
CA TYR A 505 -19.24 -11.49 -8.12
C TYR A 505 -18.63 -10.53 -7.07
N PRO A 506 -18.94 -9.23 -7.17
CA PRO A 506 -19.67 -8.57 -8.27
C PRO A 506 -18.80 -8.42 -9.53
N LEU A 507 -19.44 -8.40 -10.70
CA LEU A 507 -18.87 -8.05 -11.99
C LEU A 507 -19.52 -6.76 -12.48
N SER A 508 -18.72 -5.77 -12.86
CA SER A 508 -19.19 -4.49 -13.38
C SER A 508 -18.49 -4.20 -14.70
N MET A 509 -19.22 -3.71 -15.70
CA MET A 509 -18.66 -3.19 -16.95
C MET A 509 -19.20 -1.77 -17.18
N LEU A 510 -18.30 -0.82 -17.35
CA LEU A 510 -18.61 0.59 -17.57
C LEU A 510 -18.00 1.04 -18.89
N LYS A 511 -18.82 1.58 -19.78
CA LYS A 511 -18.35 2.18 -21.02
C LYS A 511 -17.78 3.57 -20.72
N THR A 512 -16.54 3.79 -21.13
CA THR A 512 -15.81 5.06 -21.00
C THR A 512 -15.30 5.51 -22.37
N ASP A 513 -14.73 6.72 -22.46
CA ASP A 513 -14.11 7.21 -23.69
C ASP A 513 -12.85 6.41 -24.08
N ALA A 514 -12.20 5.75 -23.11
CA ALA A 514 -10.98 4.97 -23.31
C ALA A 514 -11.24 3.50 -23.67
N GLY A 515 -12.48 3.02 -23.52
CA GLY A 515 -12.86 1.61 -23.69
C GLY A 515 -13.90 1.18 -22.66
N ILE A 516 -13.98 -0.13 -22.41
CA ILE A 516 -14.85 -0.74 -21.41
C ILE A 516 -14.01 -1.08 -20.19
N GLU A 517 -14.29 -0.41 -19.08
CA GLU A 517 -13.69 -0.70 -17.79
C GLU A 517 -14.46 -1.85 -17.14
N ILE A 518 -13.79 -2.95 -16.84
CA ILE A 518 -14.40 -4.15 -16.26
C ILE A 518 -13.77 -4.42 -14.90
N GLU A 519 -14.60 -4.41 -13.85
CA GLU A 519 -14.21 -4.72 -12.48
C GLU A 519 -14.84 -6.04 -12.03
N PHE A 520 -14.04 -6.94 -11.44
CA PHE A 520 -14.52 -8.21 -10.89
C PHE A 520 -13.69 -8.70 -9.71
N ILE A 521 -14.21 -9.69 -8.99
CA ILE A 521 -13.44 -10.41 -7.97
C ILE A 521 -12.73 -11.59 -8.61
N LEU A 522 -11.45 -11.79 -8.30
CA LEU A 522 -10.68 -12.96 -8.70
C LEU A 522 -10.25 -13.74 -7.46
N VAL A 523 -10.40 -15.05 -7.50
CA VAL A 523 -10.07 -15.96 -6.40
C VAL A 523 -9.04 -16.97 -6.86
N PHE A 524 -7.88 -16.97 -6.20
CA PHE A 524 -6.82 -17.96 -6.37
C PHE A 524 -6.87 -18.95 -5.20
N ASN A 525 -6.97 -20.24 -5.48
CA ASN A 525 -7.04 -21.31 -4.47
C ASN A 525 -5.82 -22.22 -4.60
N GLN A 526 -5.22 -22.55 -3.45
CA GLN A 526 -4.18 -23.57 -3.35
C GLN A 526 -4.35 -24.40 -2.08
N LYS A 527 -3.74 -25.59 -2.07
CA LYS A 527 -3.67 -26.39 -0.84
C LYS A 527 -2.86 -25.66 0.22
N ASN A 528 -3.16 -25.89 1.49
CA ASN A 528 -2.40 -25.30 2.59
C ASN A 528 -0.95 -25.80 2.60
N GLU A 529 -0.07 -24.99 3.18
CA GLU A 529 1.30 -25.38 3.49
C GLU A 529 1.30 -26.62 4.39
N VAL A 530 1.92 -27.71 3.92
CA VAL A 530 2.12 -28.92 4.73
C VAL A 530 3.15 -28.56 5.80
N LYS A 531 2.71 -28.46 7.06
CA LYS A 531 3.57 -28.15 8.20
C LYS A 531 4.49 -29.31 8.58
#